data_AF-A0A9D5BIU1-F1
#
_entry.id   AF-A0A9D5BIU1-F1
#
_cell.length_a   1.000
_cell.length_b   1.000
_cell.length_c   1.000
_cell.angle_alpha   90.00
_cell.angle_beta   90.00
_cell.angle_gamma   90.00
#
_symmetry.space_group_name_H-M   'P 1'
#
loop_
_entity.id
_entity.type
_entity.pdbx_description
1 polymer ?
#
loop_
_entity_poly.entity_id
_entity_poly.type
_entity_poly.pdbx_seq_one_letter_code
_entity_poly.pdbx_strand_id
1 'polypeptide(L)'
;MLTLEEYPHLLGIPVSNKVSFSGLEEIPRSQVIADALHLKKYEIDANMMKKGGIRGLTSEFLICRDISFAQVGGMDVFEAIFVLLIYGLALFHNIDSFIDVNAIRIFLIENPVPTLLGDTYFSLHLRNSKGGGTVVCCIPLLYKWFISHLLQTLVFLENKQCPRWSQRLMSLTNDDIVWYDSALDVLKIIDSCGEFSNVTLIGTQGGINYNPDLARRQLGFPLKDKPNNVQLEGLFYQEAFEVYTTWIKKRALELKMPYAYERPMSLVIDEPSTLLN
;
A
#
# COMPACT_ATOMS: atom_id res chain seq x y z
N MET A 1 -11.71 6.09 -3.35
CA MET A 1 -10.93 4.89 -2.98
C MET A 1 -9.53 5.06 -3.56
N LEU A 2 -8.46 4.97 -2.80
CA LEU A 2 -7.11 5.17 -3.38
C LEU A 2 -6.77 4.00 -4.30
N THR A 3 -6.29 4.18 -5.53
CA THR A 3 -6.11 3.05 -6.47
C THR A 3 -4.65 2.65 -6.70
N LEU A 4 -4.42 1.39 -7.13
CA LEU A 4 -3.09 0.91 -7.55
C LEU A 4 -2.59 1.64 -8.81
N GLU A 5 -3.51 2.23 -9.56
CA GLU A 5 -3.27 2.98 -10.78
C GLU A 5 -2.87 4.44 -10.50
N GLU A 6 -3.45 5.07 -9.47
CA GLU A 6 -3.13 6.45 -9.09
C GLU A 6 -1.81 6.58 -8.30
N TYR A 7 -1.50 5.62 -7.41
CA TYR A 7 -0.33 5.69 -6.54
C TYR A 7 1.02 5.83 -7.27
N PRO A 8 1.29 5.07 -8.35
CA PRO A 8 2.51 5.23 -9.14
C PRO A 8 2.65 6.65 -9.68
N HIS A 9 1.56 7.26 -10.17
CA HIS A 9 1.54 8.64 -10.67
C HIS A 9 1.82 9.65 -9.56
N LEU A 10 1.19 9.48 -8.40
CA LEU A 10 1.39 10.35 -7.25
C LEU A 10 2.83 10.31 -6.71
N LEU A 11 3.45 9.13 -6.75
CA LEU A 11 4.83 8.91 -6.30
C LEU A 11 5.87 9.20 -7.39
N GLY A 12 5.45 9.41 -8.64
CA GLY A 12 6.36 9.59 -9.77
C GLY A 12 7.20 8.35 -10.08
N ILE A 13 6.70 7.16 -9.75
CA ILE A 13 7.37 5.89 -9.98
C ILE A 13 6.65 5.11 -11.09
N PRO A 14 7.37 4.39 -11.95
CA PRO A 14 6.74 3.57 -12.97
C PRO A 14 5.95 2.43 -12.33
N VAL A 15 4.88 2.02 -12.99
CA VAL A 15 4.18 0.78 -12.64
C VAL A 15 5.18 -0.37 -12.77
N SER A 16 5.39 -1.10 -11.67
CA SER A 16 6.37 -2.18 -11.60
C SER A 16 5.70 -3.54 -11.81
N ASN A 17 6.29 -4.36 -12.68
CA ASN A 17 5.91 -5.77 -12.84
C ASN A 17 6.63 -6.69 -11.84
N LYS A 18 7.45 -6.13 -10.94
CA LYS A 18 8.13 -6.91 -9.90
C LYS A 18 7.11 -7.46 -8.90
N VAL A 19 7.41 -8.63 -8.34
CA VAL A 19 6.59 -9.25 -7.30
C VAL A 19 6.47 -8.28 -6.12
N SER A 20 5.26 -8.10 -5.60
CA SER A 20 5.02 -7.26 -4.43
C SER A 20 5.49 -7.95 -3.15
N PHE A 21 5.70 -7.16 -2.10
CA PHE A 21 5.90 -7.68 -0.75
C PHE A 21 4.74 -8.60 -0.34
N SER A 22 5.09 -9.72 0.29
CA SER A 22 4.19 -10.77 0.77
C SER A 22 4.30 -11.00 2.28
N GLY A 23 5.28 -10.40 2.93
CA GLY A 23 5.60 -10.63 4.35
C GLY A 23 6.24 -12.00 4.63
N LEU A 24 6.53 -12.78 3.59
CA LEU A 24 7.15 -14.10 3.65
C LEU A 24 8.61 -14.13 3.25
N GLU A 25 9.15 -12.97 2.84
CA GLU A 25 10.52 -12.90 2.38
C GLU A 25 11.46 -13.33 3.50
N GLU A 26 12.66 -13.81 3.13
CA GLU A 26 13.70 -13.99 4.12
C GLU A 26 14.19 -12.64 4.64
N ILE A 27 14.72 -12.60 5.86
CA ILE A 27 15.40 -11.41 6.34
C ILE A 27 16.63 -11.19 5.43
N PRO A 28 16.77 -10.03 4.77
CA PRO A 28 17.90 -9.78 3.89
C PRO A 28 19.21 -9.96 4.63
N ARG A 29 20.16 -10.67 4.00
CA ARG A 29 21.52 -10.80 4.55
C ARG A 29 22.19 -9.44 4.53
N SER A 30 23.06 -9.17 5.50
CA SER A 30 23.79 -7.90 5.59
C SER A 30 24.57 -7.56 4.32
N GLN A 31 25.06 -8.57 3.59
CA GLN A 31 25.74 -8.36 2.30
C GLN A 31 24.81 -7.76 1.26
N VAL A 32 23.56 -8.24 1.16
CA VAL A 32 22.57 -7.75 0.19
C VAL A 32 22.21 -6.29 0.51
N ILE A 33 22.04 -5.97 1.78
CA ILE A 33 21.78 -4.59 2.23
C ILE A 33 22.99 -3.70 1.93
N ALA A 34 24.20 -4.19 2.21
CA ALA A 34 25.44 -3.47 1.96
C ALA A 34 25.62 -3.16 0.47
N ASP A 35 25.40 -4.15 -0.40
CA ASP A 35 25.50 -3.98 -1.85
C ASP A 35 24.48 -2.96 -2.37
N ALA A 36 23.23 -3.01 -1.90
CA ALA A 36 22.17 -2.08 -2.29
C ALA A 36 22.40 -0.64 -1.80
N LEU A 37 23.10 -0.46 -0.68
CA LEU A 37 23.45 0.85 -0.13
C LEU A 37 24.85 1.30 -0.51
N HIS A 38 25.59 0.52 -1.30
CA HIS A 38 27.01 0.76 -1.61
C HIS A 38 27.88 0.96 -0.36
N LEU A 39 27.53 0.28 0.73
CA LEU A 39 28.25 0.27 2.00
C LEU A 39 29.05 -1.01 2.17
N LYS A 40 29.94 -1.07 3.17
CA LYS A 40 30.64 -2.32 3.49
C LYS A 40 29.78 -3.18 4.42
N LYS A 41 29.80 -4.49 4.20
CA LYS A 41 29.06 -5.46 5.00
C LYS A 41 29.27 -5.29 6.52
N TYR A 42 30.51 -5.06 6.96
CA TYR A 42 30.79 -4.90 8.39
C TYR A 42 30.09 -3.66 9.00
N GLU A 43 29.83 -2.62 8.19
CA GLU A 43 29.13 -1.42 8.64
C GLU A 43 27.66 -1.74 8.87
N ILE A 44 27.05 -2.56 8.01
CA ILE A 44 25.69 -3.07 8.23
C ILE A 44 25.66 -4.01 9.44
N ASP A 45 26.58 -4.97 9.53
CA ASP A 45 26.62 -5.93 10.66
C ASP A 45 26.76 -5.22 12.01
N ALA A 46 27.60 -4.18 12.08
CA ALA A 46 27.82 -3.42 13.32
C ALA A 46 26.62 -2.55 13.73
N ASN A 47 25.76 -2.15 12.78
CA ASN A 47 24.64 -1.24 13.03
C ASN A 47 23.26 -1.92 12.93
N MET A 48 23.20 -3.18 12.51
CA MET A 48 21.98 -3.98 12.53
C MET A 48 21.62 -4.32 13.97
N MET A 49 20.53 -3.72 14.45
CA MET A 49 20.08 -3.88 15.83
C MET A 49 18.62 -4.28 15.91
N LYS A 50 18.15 -4.59 17.13
CA LYS A 50 16.77 -4.97 17.42
C LYS A 50 16.14 -3.90 18.30
N LYS A 51 15.07 -3.26 17.83
CA LYS A 51 14.27 -2.28 18.59
C LYS A 51 12.81 -2.76 18.60
N GLY A 52 12.19 -2.80 19.79
CA GLY A 52 10.79 -3.24 19.93
C GLY A 52 10.52 -4.67 19.43
N GLY A 53 11.52 -5.56 19.43
CA GLY A 53 11.34 -6.92 18.90
C GLY A 53 11.65 -7.08 17.41
N ILE A 54 11.85 -5.99 16.67
CA ILE A 54 12.05 -5.99 15.21
C ILE A 54 13.50 -5.60 14.88
N ARG A 55 14.10 -6.28 13.89
CA ARG A 55 15.46 -5.94 13.41
C ARG A 55 15.41 -4.77 12.42
N GLY A 56 16.50 -4.02 12.33
CA GLY A 56 16.61 -2.88 11.42
C GLY A 56 17.84 -2.04 11.68
N LEU A 57 17.86 -0.85 11.07
CA LEU A 57 18.94 0.14 11.14
C LEU A 57 18.42 1.42 11.79
N THR A 58 19.29 2.13 12.51
CA THR A 58 18.93 3.46 13.03
C THR A 58 19.00 4.49 11.92
N SER A 59 18.06 5.45 11.95
CA SER A 59 18.11 6.60 11.05
C SER A 59 19.36 7.45 11.28
N GLU A 60 19.81 7.58 12.52
CA GLU A 60 21.04 8.30 12.87
C GLU A 60 22.26 7.74 12.13
N PHE A 61 22.45 6.41 12.13
CA PHE A 61 23.53 5.77 11.38
C PHE A 61 23.47 6.11 9.89
N LEU A 62 22.29 5.97 9.28
CA LEU A 62 22.09 6.23 7.86
C LEU A 62 22.29 7.71 7.53
N ILE A 63 21.74 8.64 8.30
CA ILE A 63 21.88 10.09 8.12
C ILE A 63 23.36 10.52 8.27
N CYS A 64 24.08 10.01 9.26
CA CYS A 64 25.51 10.30 9.40
C CYS A 64 26.31 9.86 8.17
N ARG A 65 25.94 8.72 7.57
CA ARG A 65 26.56 8.26 6.32
C ARG A 65 26.16 9.12 5.13
N ASP A 66 24.89 9.43 5.00
CA ASP A 66 24.33 10.31 3.97
C ASP A 66 25.08 11.64 3.90
N ILE A 67 25.24 12.31 5.06
CA ILE A 67 25.98 13.58 5.18
C ILE A 67 27.45 13.42 4.78
N SER A 68 28.09 12.31 5.19
CA SER A 68 29.51 12.07 4.86
C SER A 68 29.74 11.89 3.36
N PHE A 69 28.81 11.24 2.64
CA PHE A 69 28.93 11.02 1.19
C PHE A 69 28.53 12.25 0.37
N ALA A 70 27.55 13.03 0.84
CA ALA A 70 27.21 14.32 0.24
C ALA A 70 28.41 15.28 0.19
N GLN A 71 29.30 15.22 1.20
CA GLN A 71 30.52 16.05 1.24
C GLN A 71 31.63 15.56 0.29
N VAL A 72 31.67 14.27 -0.03
CA VAL A 72 32.73 13.64 -0.83
C VAL A 72 32.31 13.47 -2.31
N GLY A 73 31.06 13.75 -2.65
CA GLY A 73 30.53 13.66 -4.02
C GLY A 73 30.10 12.25 -4.44
N GLY A 74 29.83 11.36 -3.49
CA GLY A 74 29.34 10.00 -3.75
C GLY A 74 27.84 9.95 -3.99
N MET A 75 27.38 10.46 -5.15
CA MET A 75 25.95 10.64 -5.46
C MET A 75 25.14 9.35 -5.37
N ASP A 76 25.61 8.24 -5.95
CA ASP A 76 24.85 6.96 -5.95
C ASP A 76 24.64 6.40 -4.53
N VAL A 77 25.65 6.54 -3.66
CA VAL A 77 25.60 6.09 -2.26
C VAL A 77 24.62 6.95 -1.46
N PHE A 78 24.69 8.26 -1.66
CA PHE A 78 23.78 9.23 -1.06
C PHE A 78 22.33 8.94 -1.48
N GLU A 79 22.06 8.79 -2.78
CA GLU A 79 20.72 8.51 -3.30
C GLU A 79 20.15 7.21 -2.72
N ALA A 80 20.93 6.13 -2.68
CA ALA A 80 20.48 4.86 -2.11
C ALA A 80 20.11 4.96 -0.62
N ILE A 81 20.94 5.62 0.18
CA ILE A 81 20.69 5.83 1.62
C ILE A 81 19.48 6.75 1.83
N PHE A 82 19.40 7.84 1.07
CA PHE A 82 18.30 8.80 1.14
C PHE A 82 16.96 8.14 0.78
N VAL A 83 16.92 7.31 -0.26
CA VAL A 83 15.71 6.55 -0.63
C VAL A 83 15.34 5.56 0.49
N LEU A 84 16.29 4.84 1.07
CA LEU A 84 15.99 3.95 2.20
C LEU A 84 15.42 4.71 3.42
N LEU A 85 15.95 5.91 3.70
CA LEU A 85 15.42 6.79 4.74
C LEU A 85 13.97 7.19 4.46
N ILE A 86 13.63 7.55 3.21
CA ILE A 86 12.24 7.83 2.82
C ILE A 86 11.36 6.59 3.04
N TYR A 87 11.83 5.41 2.66
CA TYR A 87 11.08 4.17 2.84
C TYR A 87 10.78 3.90 4.32
N GLY A 88 11.79 3.97 5.20
CA GLY A 88 11.61 3.63 6.62
C GLY A 88 11.00 4.73 7.48
N LEU A 89 11.19 6.01 7.14
CA LEU A 89 10.75 7.12 7.98
C LEU A 89 9.45 7.78 7.51
N ALA A 90 9.12 7.69 6.22
CA ALA A 90 7.94 8.36 5.65
C ALA A 90 6.91 7.40 5.04
N LEU A 91 7.36 6.36 4.32
CA LEU A 91 6.46 5.46 3.60
C LEU A 91 5.95 4.32 4.49
N PHE A 92 6.86 3.61 5.14
CA PHE A 92 6.60 2.44 5.99
C PHE A 92 7.07 2.70 7.42
N HIS A 93 6.72 3.87 7.94
CA HIS A 93 7.06 4.24 9.30
C HIS A 93 6.38 3.32 10.31
N ASN A 94 7.18 2.74 11.20
CA ASN A 94 6.70 1.81 12.23
C ASN A 94 7.24 2.17 13.62
N ILE A 95 8.55 2.43 13.72
CA ILE A 95 9.23 2.79 14.97
C ILE A 95 10.01 4.09 14.78
N ASP A 96 9.87 5.01 15.74
CA ASP A 96 10.56 6.29 15.73
C ASP A 96 12.06 6.17 15.48
N SER A 97 12.54 6.96 14.51
CA SER A 97 13.94 7.08 14.10
C SER A 97 14.59 5.75 13.73
N PHE A 98 13.82 4.77 13.25
CA PHE A 98 14.27 3.42 12.98
C PHE A 98 13.71 2.88 11.67
N ILE A 99 14.59 2.30 10.85
CA ILE A 99 14.25 1.71 9.56
C ILE A 99 14.20 0.21 9.80
N ASP A 100 12.98 -0.33 9.90
CA ASP A 100 12.80 -1.74 10.18
C ASP A 100 13.07 -2.64 8.97
N VAL A 101 13.18 -3.95 9.23
CA VAL A 101 13.46 -4.95 8.21
C VAL A 101 12.39 -5.03 7.11
N ASN A 102 11.13 -4.68 7.39
CA ASN A 102 10.08 -4.69 6.37
C ASN A 102 10.27 -3.52 5.40
N ALA A 103 10.58 -2.32 5.91
CA ALA A 103 10.95 -1.20 5.06
C ALA A 103 12.17 -1.52 4.18
N ILE A 104 13.19 -2.18 4.74
CA ILE A 104 14.38 -2.63 3.99
C ILE A 104 14.00 -3.64 2.89
N ARG A 105 13.12 -4.62 3.19
CA ARG A 105 12.66 -5.59 2.19
C ARG A 105 11.93 -4.90 1.04
N ILE A 106 11.01 -4.00 1.35
CA ILE A 106 10.21 -3.31 0.34
C ILE A 106 11.11 -2.40 -0.53
N PHE A 107 12.11 -1.76 0.07
CA PHE A 107 13.16 -1.04 -0.64
C PHE A 107 13.89 -1.95 -1.64
N LEU A 108 14.35 -3.12 -1.21
CA LEU A 108 15.05 -4.09 -2.08
C LEU A 108 14.15 -4.69 -3.18
N ILE A 109 12.84 -4.78 -2.93
CA ILE A 109 11.86 -5.26 -3.91
C ILE A 109 11.62 -4.21 -5.00
N GLU A 110 11.78 -2.92 -4.68
CA GLU A 110 11.53 -1.78 -5.58
C GLU A 110 10.10 -1.77 -6.16
N ASN A 111 9.13 -2.27 -5.38
CA ASN A 111 7.71 -2.20 -5.71
C ASN A 111 6.87 -1.85 -4.47
N PRO A 112 6.94 -0.60 -3.98
CA PRO A 112 6.32 -0.21 -2.72
C PRO A 112 4.81 0.01 -2.84
N VAL A 113 4.28 0.24 -4.05
CA VAL A 113 2.89 0.70 -4.26
C VAL A 113 1.85 -0.25 -3.66
N PRO A 114 1.88 -1.57 -3.94
CA PRO A 114 0.86 -2.47 -3.42
C PRO A 114 0.86 -2.52 -1.89
N THR A 115 2.04 -2.46 -1.27
CA THR A 115 2.21 -2.50 0.18
C THR A 115 1.78 -1.20 0.84
N LEU A 116 2.16 -0.05 0.26
CA LEU A 116 1.72 1.27 0.71
C LEU A 116 0.19 1.38 0.70
N LEU A 117 -0.43 0.91 -0.38
CA LEU A 117 -1.87 0.93 -0.51
C LEU A 117 -2.53 -0.04 0.50
N GLY A 118 -1.96 -1.24 0.65
CA GLY A 118 -2.37 -2.22 1.65
C GLY A 118 -2.36 -1.66 3.07
N ASP A 119 -1.26 -1.03 3.49
CA ASP A 119 -1.15 -0.40 4.81
C ASP A 119 -2.12 0.78 4.98
N THR A 120 -2.30 1.60 3.94
CA THR A 120 -3.25 2.72 3.97
C THR A 120 -4.67 2.22 4.20
N TYR A 121 -5.12 1.26 3.39
CA TYR A 121 -6.44 0.67 3.50
C TYR A 121 -6.63 -0.05 4.83
N PHE A 122 -5.64 -0.84 5.25
CA PHE A 122 -5.69 -1.58 6.50
C PHE A 122 -5.87 -0.64 7.69
N SER A 123 -5.08 0.44 7.74
CA SER A 123 -5.18 1.47 8.79
C SER A 123 -6.52 2.20 8.78
N LEU A 124 -7.05 2.56 7.60
CA LEU A 124 -8.37 3.19 7.48
C LEU A 124 -9.49 2.24 7.93
N HIS A 125 -9.42 0.98 7.52
CA HIS A 125 -10.40 -0.02 7.94
C HIS A 125 -10.35 -0.23 9.45
N LEU A 126 -9.15 -0.42 10.03
CA LEU A 126 -8.99 -0.65 11.46
C LEU A 126 -9.57 0.51 12.28
N ARG A 127 -9.34 1.75 11.84
CA ARG A 127 -9.90 2.94 12.46
C ARG A 127 -11.43 2.94 12.40
N ASN A 128 -12.00 2.62 11.24
CA ASN A 128 -13.46 2.61 11.06
C ASN A 128 -14.11 1.50 11.90
N SER A 129 -13.55 0.29 11.87
CA SER A 129 -14.06 -0.87 12.61
C SER A 129 -13.98 -0.70 14.13
N LYS A 130 -12.95 0.00 14.64
CA LYS A 130 -12.80 0.29 16.07
C LYS A 130 -13.51 1.57 16.53
N GLY A 131 -14.18 2.29 15.63
CA GLY A 131 -14.87 3.55 15.94
C GLY A 131 -13.93 4.71 16.32
N GLY A 132 -12.65 4.64 15.94
CA GLY A 132 -11.63 5.62 16.32
C GLY A 132 -10.20 5.10 16.16
N GLY A 133 -9.21 5.95 16.47
CA GLY A 133 -7.78 5.63 16.40
C GLY A 133 -7.00 6.43 15.34
N THR A 134 -5.68 6.29 15.38
CA THR A 134 -4.74 6.95 14.48
C THR A 134 -4.61 6.16 13.19
N VAL A 135 -4.73 6.82 12.04
CA VAL A 135 -4.40 6.22 10.74
C VAL A 135 -2.88 6.20 10.62
N VAL A 136 -2.29 5.00 10.57
CA VAL A 136 -0.85 4.82 10.38
C VAL A 136 -0.62 4.52 8.90
N CYS A 137 -0.32 5.56 8.13
CA CYS A 137 0.00 5.47 6.71
C CYS A 137 0.88 6.65 6.31
N CYS A 138 1.33 6.70 5.06
CA CYS A 138 1.99 7.90 4.53
C CYS A 138 0.98 9.06 4.40
N ILE A 139 0.81 9.85 5.47
CA ILE A 139 -0.14 10.98 5.53
C ILE A 139 0.06 11.98 4.37
N PRO A 140 1.30 12.39 4.01
CA PRO A 140 1.50 13.29 2.88
C PRO A 140 0.97 12.73 1.55
N LEU A 141 1.09 11.42 1.34
CA LEU A 141 0.60 10.77 0.12
C LEU A 141 -0.93 10.71 0.10
N LEU A 142 -1.55 10.35 1.23
CA LEU A 142 -3.01 10.38 1.39
C LEU A 142 -3.55 11.80 1.16
N TYR A 143 -2.86 12.82 1.68
CA TYR A 143 -3.19 14.22 1.46
C TYR A 143 -3.07 14.60 -0.02
N LYS A 144 -1.97 14.22 -0.69
CA LYS A 144 -1.76 14.50 -2.12
C LYS A 144 -2.86 13.88 -2.98
N TRP A 145 -3.21 12.61 -2.72
CA TRP A 145 -4.34 11.94 -3.37
C TRP A 145 -5.66 12.65 -3.11
N PHE A 146 -5.90 13.04 -1.86
CA PHE A 146 -7.14 13.70 -1.47
C PHE A 146 -7.31 15.04 -2.20
N ILE A 147 -6.25 15.86 -2.22
CA ILE A 147 -6.27 17.17 -2.89
C ILE A 147 -6.33 17.02 -4.42
N SER A 148 -5.73 15.99 -5.02
CA SER A 148 -5.80 15.81 -6.48
C SER A 148 -7.22 15.59 -7.00
N HIS A 149 -8.15 15.13 -6.16
CA HIS A 149 -9.55 14.94 -6.52
C HIS A 149 -10.45 16.13 -6.19
N LEU A 150 -9.94 17.17 -5.55
CA LEU A 150 -10.73 18.37 -5.28
C LEU A 150 -10.64 19.34 -6.46
N LEU A 151 -11.70 20.14 -6.66
CA LEU A 151 -11.67 21.25 -7.60
C LEU A 151 -10.44 22.14 -7.37
N GLN A 152 -9.54 22.19 -8.35
CA GLN A 152 -8.36 23.06 -8.33
C GLN A 152 -8.69 24.52 -8.68
N THR A 153 -9.92 24.97 -8.41
CA THR A 153 -10.28 26.37 -8.65
C THR A 153 -9.54 27.26 -7.65
N LEU A 154 -9.13 28.45 -8.09
CA LEU A 154 -8.43 29.41 -7.23
C LEU A 154 -9.23 29.74 -5.95
N VAL A 155 -10.55 29.87 -6.07
CA VAL A 155 -11.44 30.14 -4.93
C VAL A 155 -11.41 29.02 -3.90
N PHE A 156 -11.35 27.77 -4.35
CA PHE A 156 -11.20 26.61 -3.49
C PHE A 156 -9.79 26.64 -2.86
N LEU A 157 -8.73 26.66 -3.65
CA LEU A 157 -7.36 26.58 -3.13
C LEU A 157 -6.96 27.73 -2.19
N GLU A 158 -7.36 28.97 -2.49
CA GLU A 158 -7.00 30.15 -1.70
C GLU A 158 -7.64 30.17 -0.31
N ASN A 159 -8.76 29.46 -0.11
CA ASN A 159 -9.48 29.39 1.16
C ASN A 159 -9.68 30.76 1.85
N LYS A 160 -10.00 31.83 1.09
CA LYS A 160 -9.97 33.22 1.58
C LYS A 160 -10.80 33.48 2.84
N GLN A 161 -11.88 32.74 3.04
CA GLN A 161 -12.74 32.86 4.22
C GLN A 161 -12.25 32.04 5.44
N CYS A 162 -11.15 31.29 5.28
CA CYS A 162 -10.55 30.41 6.28
C CYS A 162 -11.53 29.47 7.05
N PRO A 163 -12.56 28.86 6.44
CA PRO A 163 -13.32 27.82 7.12
C PRO A 163 -12.40 26.68 7.57
N ARG A 164 -12.75 26.03 8.67
CA ARG A 164 -12.04 24.82 9.12
C ARG A 164 -12.15 23.77 8.02
N TRP A 165 -11.05 23.09 7.72
CA TRP A 165 -11.03 22.03 6.71
C TRP A 165 -12.17 21.02 6.90
N SER A 166 -12.44 20.58 8.14
CA SER A 166 -13.54 19.66 8.43
C SER A 166 -14.90 20.15 7.94
N GLN A 167 -15.25 21.43 8.16
CA GLN A 167 -16.52 22.00 7.70
C GLN A 167 -16.59 22.02 6.18
N ARG A 168 -15.46 22.36 5.55
CA ARG A 168 -15.36 22.45 4.10
C ARG A 168 -15.40 21.08 3.42
N LEU A 169 -14.84 20.05 4.05
CA LEU A 169 -14.95 18.67 3.55
C LEU A 169 -16.38 18.16 3.66
N MET A 170 -17.08 18.49 4.74
CA MET A 170 -18.47 18.10 4.94
C MET A 170 -19.44 18.80 3.98
N SER A 171 -19.05 19.93 3.38
CA SER A 171 -19.87 20.65 2.41
C SER A 171 -19.64 20.24 0.96
N LEU A 172 -18.69 19.33 0.69
CA LEU A 172 -18.42 18.87 -0.68
C LEU A 172 -19.62 18.11 -1.23
N THR A 173 -19.96 18.40 -2.49
CA THR A 173 -20.94 17.69 -3.29
C THR A 173 -20.25 16.84 -4.36
N ASN A 174 -21.01 16.04 -5.11
CA ASN A 174 -20.46 15.25 -6.21
C ASN A 174 -19.82 16.14 -7.30
N ASP A 175 -20.32 17.35 -7.50
CA ASP A 175 -19.81 18.29 -8.50
C ASP A 175 -18.47 18.93 -8.06
N ASP A 176 -18.14 18.86 -6.77
CA ASP A 176 -16.89 19.39 -6.22
C ASP A 176 -15.73 18.40 -6.27
N ILE A 177 -16.00 17.15 -6.67
CA ILE A 177 -15.03 16.05 -6.68
C ILE A 177 -14.79 15.58 -8.10
N VAL A 178 -13.54 15.75 -8.54
CA VAL A 178 -13.04 15.23 -9.81
C VAL A 178 -12.51 13.82 -9.56
N TRP A 179 -13.39 12.83 -9.71
CA TRP A 179 -13.04 11.41 -9.60
C TRP A 179 -12.16 10.92 -10.76
N TYR A 180 -12.29 11.57 -11.91
CA TYR A 180 -11.62 11.21 -13.13
C TYR A 180 -10.72 12.35 -13.63
N ASP A 181 -9.42 12.08 -13.69
CA ASP A 181 -8.47 12.98 -14.36
C ASP A 181 -8.18 12.43 -15.76
N SER A 182 -8.42 13.22 -16.80
CA SER A 182 -8.10 12.87 -18.19
C SER A 182 -6.61 12.55 -18.43
N ALA A 183 -5.71 12.99 -17.55
CA ALA A 183 -4.31 12.57 -17.59
C ALA A 183 -4.13 11.05 -17.35
N LEU A 184 -5.15 10.40 -16.79
CA LEU A 184 -5.20 8.96 -16.47
C LEU A 184 -5.85 8.12 -17.59
N ASP A 185 -6.28 8.73 -18.71
CA ASP A 185 -6.92 8.05 -19.87
C ASP A 185 -6.10 6.87 -20.43
N VAL A 186 -4.78 6.91 -20.29
CA VAL A 186 -3.86 5.89 -20.85
C VAL A 186 -3.56 4.77 -19.85
N LEU A 187 -4.18 4.79 -18.67
CA LEU A 187 -3.85 3.84 -17.61
C LEU A 187 -4.33 2.43 -17.89
N LYS A 188 -3.41 1.47 -17.69
CA LYS A 188 -3.75 0.06 -17.56
C LYS A 188 -4.30 -0.18 -16.17
N ILE A 189 -5.56 -0.60 -16.10
CA ILE A 189 -6.21 -0.98 -14.85
C ILE A 189 -6.04 -2.48 -14.62
N ILE A 190 -5.78 -2.86 -13.38
CA ILE A 190 -5.79 -4.25 -12.95
C ILE A 190 -7.24 -4.71 -12.88
N ASP A 191 -7.60 -5.72 -13.68
CA ASP A 191 -8.98 -6.23 -13.76
C ASP A 191 -9.26 -7.37 -12.77
N SER A 192 -8.25 -8.21 -12.52
CA SER A 192 -8.37 -9.39 -11.67
C SER A 192 -6.99 -9.90 -11.25
N CYS A 193 -6.94 -10.76 -10.25
CA CYS A 193 -5.75 -11.54 -9.89
C CYS A 193 -5.98 -13.01 -10.30
N GLY A 194 -5.59 -13.36 -11.53
CA GLY A 194 -5.92 -14.67 -12.10
C GLY A 194 -7.44 -14.84 -12.23
N GLU A 195 -7.98 -15.87 -11.58
CA GLU A 195 -9.43 -16.17 -11.57
C GLU A 195 -10.22 -15.36 -10.53
N PHE A 196 -9.53 -14.62 -9.64
CA PHE A 196 -10.19 -13.84 -8.60
C PHE A 196 -10.46 -12.41 -9.06
N SER A 197 -11.71 -11.97 -8.94
CA SER A 197 -12.09 -10.58 -9.25
C SER A 197 -11.40 -9.56 -8.35
N ASN A 198 -10.99 -9.96 -7.15
CA ASN A 198 -10.31 -9.10 -6.20
C ASN A 198 -8.81 -9.40 -6.12
N VAL A 199 -8.03 -8.39 -5.74
CA VAL A 199 -6.57 -8.45 -5.56
C VAL A 199 -6.26 -8.32 -4.07
N THR A 200 -5.56 -9.28 -3.47
CA THR A 200 -5.13 -9.15 -2.08
C THR A 200 -3.92 -8.22 -1.98
N LEU A 201 -4.03 -7.14 -1.21
CA LEU A 201 -2.92 -6.27 -0.87
C LEU A 201 -2.34 -6.68 0.49
N ILE A 202 -1.03 -6.85 0.54
CA ILE A 202 -0.30 -7.16 1.77
C ILE A 202 0.51 -5.93 2.17
N GLY A 203 0.12 -5.34 3.28
CA GLY A 203 0.85 -4.29 3.99
C GLY A 203 1.87 -4.86 4.98
N THR A 204 2.61 -3.97 5.63
CA THR A 204 3.51 -4.33 6.74
C THR A 204 2.77 -4.73 8.01
N GLN A 205 1.50 -4.32 8.18
CA GLN A 205 0.71 -4.56 9.39
C GLN A 205 -0.46 -5.55 9.21
N GLY A 206 -0.75 -5.94 7.96
CA GLY A 206 -1.91 -6.77 7.66
C GLY A 206 -2.21 -6.87 6.18
N GLY A 207 -3.29 -7.58 5.87
CA GLY A 207 -3.77 -7.77 4.50
C GLY A 207 -5.18 -7.24 4.31
N ILE A 208 -5.47 -6.75 3.11
CA ILE A 208 -6.79 -6.19 2.76
C ILE A 208 -7.11 -6.41 1.29
N ASN A 209 -8.39 -6.58 1.00
CA ASN A 209 -8.85 -6.80 -0.36
C ASN A 209 -8.96 -5.50 -1.16
N TYR A 210 -8.36 -5.47 -2.34
CA TYR A 210 -8.55 -4.46 -3.35
C TYR A 210 -9.54 -4.96 -4.39
N ASN A 211 -10.56 -4.14 -4.69
CA ASN A 211 -11.59 -4.48 -5.66
C ASN A 211 -11.39 -3.65 -6.96
N PRO A 212 -10.84 -4.26 -8.02
CA PRO A 212 -10.79 -3.73 -9.38
C PRO A 212 -12.05 -3.07 -9.92
N ASP A 213 -13.24 -3.64 -9.66
CA ASP A 213 -14.49 -3.08 -10.18
C ASP A 213 -14.81 -1.72 -9.55
N LEU A 214 -14.50 -1.55 -8.27
CA LEU A 214 -14.62 -0.25 -7.59
C LEU A 214 -13.61 0.76 -8.14
N ALA A 215 -12.38 0.32 -8.43
CA ALA A 215 -11.36 1.16 -9.04
C ALA A 215 -11.75 1.61 -10.45
N ARG A 216 -12.24 0.70 -11.30
CA ARG A 216 -12.79 1.00 -12.63
C ARG A 216 -13.88 2.07 -12.57
N ARG A 217 -14.84 1.91 -11.66
CA ARG A 217 -15.93 2.86 -11.48
C ARG A 217 -15.41 4.25 -11.10
N GLN A 218 -14.46 4.33 -10.18
CA GLN A 218 -13.87 5.60 -9.77
C GLN A 218 -13.14 6.29 -10.92
N LEU A 219 -12.38 5.51 -11.69
CA LEU A 219 -11.64 5.99 -12.85
C LEU A 219 -12.54 6.24 -14.08
N GLY A 220 -13.87 6.29 -13.93
CA GLY A 220 -14.79 6.62 -15.01
C GLY A 220 -14.91 5.56 -16.12
N PHE A 221 -14.32 4.37 -15.94
CA PHE A 221 -14.42 3.30 -16.93
C PHE A 221 -15.80 2.63 -16.88
N PRO A 222 -16.33 2.20 -18.04
CA PRO A 222 -17.57 1.44 -18.06
C PRO A 222 -17.38 0.12 -17.30
N LEU A 223 -18.35 -0.19 -16.44
CA LEU A 223 -18.45 -1.50 -15.80
C LEU A 223 -18.79 -2.54 -16.87
N LYS A 224 -18.09 -3.68 -16.85
CA LYS A 224 -18.38 -4.79 -17.77
C LYS A 224 -19.72 -5.45 -17.43
N ASP A 225 -19.98 -5.63 -16.14
CA ASP A 225 -21.19 -6.27 -15.60
C ASP A 225 -21.64 -5.59 -14.31
N LYS A 226 -22.83 -5.97 -13.81
CA LYS A 226 -23.30 -5.52 -12.50
C LYS A 226 -22.36 -6.07 -11.40
N PRO A 227 -21.86 -5.22 -10.47
CA PRO A 227 -21.00 -5.68 -9.38
C PRO A 227 -21.71 -6.76 -8.57
N ASN A 228 -21.08 -7.91 -8.39
CA ASN A 228 -21.67 -8.99 -7.60
C ASN A 228 -21.48 -8.65 -6.11
N ASN A 229 -22.54 -8.67 -5.30
CA ASN A 229 -22.48 -8.19 -3.90
C ASN A 229 -21.44 -8.94 -3.05
N VAL A 230 -21.21 -10.23 -3.33
CA VAL A 230 -20.18 -11.04 -2.65
C VAL A 230 -18.76 -10.56 -2.98
N GLN A 231 -18.53 -9.95 -4.15
CA GLN A 231 -17.24 -9.40 -4.54
C GLN A 231 -16.96 -8.05 -3.87
N LEU A 232 -18.00 -7.37 -3.38
CA LEU A 232 -17.92 -6.11 -2.63
C LEU A 232 -17.71 -6.32 -1.12
N GLU A 233 -17.81 -7.56 -0.62
CA GLU A 233 -17.48 -7.88 0.76
C GLU A 233 -15.96 -7.75 0.97
N GLY A 234 -15.57 -6.73 1.76
CA GLY A 234 -14.18 -6.52 2.13
C GLY A 234 -13.66 -7.68 2.98
N LEU A 235 -12.58 -8.32 2.51
CA LEU A 235 -11.82 -9.28 3.32
C LEU A 235 -10.69 -8.53 4.03
N PHE A 236 -10.58 -8.74 5.35
CA PHE A 236 -9.70 -8.01 6.27
C PHE A 236 -8.90 -8.98 7.13
N TYR A 237 -7.59 -8.76 7.27
CA TYR A 237 -6.72 -9.62 8.08
C TYR A 237 -5.80 -8.82 8.99
N GLN A 238 -6.02 -8.92 10.30
CA GLN A 238 -5.10 -8.41 11.32
C GLN A 238 -4.08 -9.51 11.65
N GLU A 239 -2.81 -9.15 11.84
CA GLU A 239 -1.72 -10.08 12.18
C GLU A 239 -1.94 -10.86 13.51
N ALA A 240 -3.03 -10.57 14.25
CA ALA A 240 -3.36 -11.19 15.53
C ALA A 240 -4.22 -12.47 15.47
N PHE A 241 -4.59 -13.01 14.30
CA PHE A 241 -5.16 -14.36 14.21
C PHE A 241 -4.30 -15.25 13.33
N GLU A 242 -3.40 -15.99 14.00
CA GLU A 242 -2.40 -16.87 13.41
C GLU A 242 -2.99 -17.88 12.42
N VAL A 243 -4.25 -18.32 12.55
CA VAL A 243 -4.72 -19.52 11.82
C VAL A 243 -4.83 -19.31 10.31
N TYR A 244 -5.42 -18.21 9.83
CA TYR A 244 -5.61 -17.99 8.39
C TYR A 244 -4.38 -17.37 7.72
N THR A 245 -3.69 -16.45 8.40
CA THR A 245 -2.42 -15.90 7.91
C THR A 245 -1.37 -17.00 7.83
N THR A 246 -1.30 -17.91 8.82
CA THR A 246 -0.44 -19.10 8.74
C THR A 246 -0.91 -20.04 7.64
N TRP A 247 -2.21 -20.19 7.38
CA TRP A 247 -2.71 -20.98 6.26
C TRP A 247 -2.29 -20.40 4.89
N ILE A 248 -2.50 -19.11 4.64
CA ILE A 248 -2.05 -18.42 3.41
C ILE A 248 -0.54 -18.51 3.27
N LYS A 249 0.20 -18.19 4.35
CA LYS A 249 1.66 -18.21 4.40
C LYS A 249 2.22 -19.62 4.14
N LYS A 250 1.64 -20.64 4.77
CA LYS A 250 1.97 -22.05 4.58
C LYS A 250 1.63 -22.53 3.17
N ARG A 251 0.47 -22.15 2.63
CA ARG A 251 0.01 -22.55 1.30
C ARG A 251 0.84 -21.89 0.17
N ALA A 252 1.25 -20.63 0.34
CA ALA A 252 2.17 -19.96 -0.59
C ALA A 252 3.56 -20.63 -0.60
N LEU A 253 4.07 -21.03 0.57
CA LEU A 253 5.35 -21.74 0.72
C LEU A 253 5.30 -23.19 0.18
N GLU A 254 4.22 -23.92 0.47
CA GLU A 254 4.05 -25.32 0.05
C GLU A 254 3.83 -25.46 -1.46
N LEU A 255 3.06 -24.55 -2.06
CA LEU A 255 2.69 -24.65 -3.48
C LEU A 255 3.65 -23.93 -4.43
N LYS A 256 4.66 -23.19 -3.92
CA LYS A 256 5.57 -22.33 -4.72
C LYS A 256 4.84 -21.52 -5.81
N MET A 257 3.60 -21.10 -5.52
CA MET A 257 2.53 -20.81 -6.48
C MET A 257 2.92 -20.81 -7.98
N PRO A 258 2.62 -21.93 -8.66
CA PRO A 258 1.91 -21.90 -9.93
C PRO A 258 0.69 -22.86 -9.82
N TYR A 259 -0.51 -22.34 -10.09
CA TYR A 259 -1.80 -22.98 -9.77
C TYR A 259 -2.03 -24.37 -10.38
N ALA A 260 -2.96 -25.14 -9.77
CA ALA A 260 -3.77 -26.14 -10.45
C ALA A 260 -5.27 -25.82 -10.28
N TYR A 261 -6.01 -25.91 -11.39
CA TYR A 261 -7.43 -25.58 -11.53
C TYR A 261 -8.35 -26.56 -10.77
N GLU A 262 -9.25 -26.03 -9.94
CA GLU A 262 -10.37 -26.80 -9.38
C GLU A 262 -11.68 -26.33 -10.01
N ARG A 263 -12.51 -27.28 -10.48
CA ARG A 263 -13.77 -26.98 -11.18
C ARG A 263 -14.75 -26.24 -10.27
N PRO A 264 -15.53 -25.28 -10.80
CA PRO A 264 -16.51 -24.53 -10.02
C PRO A 264 -17.60 -25.45 -9.47
N MET A 265 -17.92 -25.33 -8.18
CA MET A 265 -19.16 -25.92 -7.65
C MET A 265 -20.36 -25.22 -8.30
N SER A 266 -21.28 -26.05 -8.81
CA SER A 266 -22.47 -25.67 -9.54
C SER A 266 -23.41 -24.78 -8.74
N LEU A 267 -23.91 -23.71 -9.38
CA LEU A 267 -24.99 -22.86 -8.91
C LEU A 267 -26.25 -23.70 -8.64
N VAL A 268 -26.74 -23.67 -7.40
CA VAL A 268 -28.15 -23.97 -7.10
C VAL A 268 -28.82 -22.62 -6.87
N ILE A 269 -29.75 -22.26 -7.76
CA ILE A 269 -30.65 -21.12 -7.62
C ILE A 269 -32.04 -21.68 -7.28
N ASP A 270 -32.62 -21.14 -6.21
CA ASP A 270 -33.86 -21.56 -5.52
C ASP A 270 -35.15 -21.47 -6.34
N GLU A 271 -36.21 -22.12 -5.85
CA GLU A 271 -37.58 -21.60 -6.01
C GLU A 271 -38.30 -21.44 -4.64
N PRO A 272 -39.15 -20.40 -4.48
CA PRO A 272 -39.80 -20.03 -3.23
C PRO A 272 -41.19 -20.68 -3.06
N SER A 273 -41.56 -21.07 -1.84
CA SER A 273 -42.94 -21.51 -1.56
C SER A 273 -43.55 -20.86 -0.31
N THR A 274 -44.45 -19.92 -0.61
CA THR A 274 -45.78 -19.67 -0.01
C THR A 274 -45.90 -19.11 1.41
N LEU A 275 -46.35 -17.85 1.44
CA LEU A 275 -47.16 -17.21 2.48
C LEU A 275 -48.25 -18.14 3.03
N LEU A 276 -48.42 -18.15 4.35
CA LEU A 276 -49.63 -18.62 5.03
C LEU A 276 -50.35 -17.42 5.64
N ASN A 277 -51.67 -17.42 5.42
CA ASN A 277 -52.67 -16.43 5.83
C ASN A 277 -52.65 -16.07 7.31
#